data_AF-A0A9W9X1D3-F1
#
_entry.id   AF-A0A9W9X1D3-F1
#
_cell.length_a   1.000
_cell.length_b   1.000
_cell.length_c   1.000
_cell.angle_alpha   90.00
_cell.angle_beta   90.00
_cell.angle_gamma   90.00
#
_symmetry.space_group_name_H-M   'P 1'
#
loop_
_entity.id
_entity.type
_entity.pdbx_description
1 polymer ?
#
loop_
_entity_poly.entity_id
_entity_poly.type
_entity_poly.pdbx_seq_one_letter_code
_entity_poly.pdbx_strand_id
1 'polypeptide(L)'
;MPCVPPSAEPTERYGQWERAGFVHNIDPAGSLRILLYPLSFVSLTLQDTEEVTSTFDHTLRTLTPKPRMYMLSLIRHLLSRPSDDSSRLNVHDDLVSFVSSYILRDTPLNTKMGETDDDESEDDFQERVEEAVRNMKTWDWSSTEEKYLAIAEHIVRDCRTITNLTSSE
;
A
#
# COMPACT_ATOMS: atom_id res chain seq x y z
N MET A 1 -1.12 -28.92 35.21
CA MET A 1 -1.59 -27.57 34.80
C MET A 1 -2.71 -27.77 33.79
N PRO A 2 -3.89 -27.14 33.94
CA PRO A 2 -4.92 -27.21 32.92
C PRO A 2 -4.49 -26.36 31.72
N CYS A 3 -4.63 -26.91 30.51
CA CYS A 3 -4.40 -26.19 29.25
C CYS A 3 -5.40 -25.04 29.15
N VAL A 4 -4.90 -23.81 29.18
CA VAL A 4 -5.66 -22.62 28.83
C VAL A 4 -5.85 -22.64 27.31
N PRO A 5 -7.08 -22.56 26.78
CA PRO A 5 -7.29 -22.43 25.34
C PRO A 5 -6.62 -21.13 24.85
N PRO A 6 -6.05 -21.10 23.63
CA PRO A 6 -5.48 -19.87 23.10
C PRO A 6 -6.53 -18.76 23.16
N SER A 7 -6.14 -17.58 23.66
CA SER A 7 -7.05 -16.45 23.80
C SER A 7 -7.70 -16.15 22.45
N ALA A 8 -8.99 -15.83 22.45
CA ALA A 8 -9.76 -15.58 21.23
C ALA A 8 -9.32 -14.30 20.47
N GLU A 9 -8.47 -13.46 21.08
CA GLU A 9 -8.12 -12.13 20.56
C GLU A 9 -7.36 -12.12 19.23
N PRO A 10 -6.40 -13.03 18.92
CA PRO A 10 -5.79 -13.06 17.59
C PRO A 10 -6.77 -13.58 16.54
N THR A 11 -7.75 -14.41 16.90
CA THR A 11 -8.71 -14.96 15.93
C THR A 11 -9.76 -13.94 15.50
N GLU A 12 -10.15 -12.99 16.35
CA GLU A 12 -11.10 -11.93 15.97
C GLU A 12 -10.47 -10.91 15.02
N ARG A 13 -9.23 -10.50 15.29
CA ARG A 13 -8.51 -9.50 14.47
C ARG A 13 -8.13 -10.02 13.09
N TYR A 14 -8.03 -11.34 12.90
CA TYR A 14 -7.62 -12.00 11.66
C TYR A 14 -8.74 -12.81 10.97
N GLY A 15 -9.82 -13.17 11.67
CA GLY A 15 -10.89 -14.04 11.14
C GLY A 15 -11.82 -13.39 10.12
N GLN A 16 -11.84 -12.06 10.03
CA GLN A 16 -12.45 -11.34 8.89
C GLN A 16 -11.52 -11.33 7.67
N TRP A 17 -10.21 -11.47 7.88
CA TRP A 17 -9.17 -11.30 6.87
C TRP A 17 -8.72 -12.60 6.21
N GLU A 18 -8.75 -13.71 6.95
CA GLU A 18 -8.69 -15.06 6.35
C GLU A 18 -9.78 -15.26 5.29
N ARG A 19 -10.84 -14.43 5.30
CA ARG A 19 -11.89 -14.42 4.27
C ARG A 19 -11.62 -13.46 3.11
N ALA A 20 -10.76 -12.46 3.30
CA ALA A 20 -10.50 -11.40 2.33
C ALA A 20 -9.31 -11.70 1.40
N GLY A 21 -8.43 -12.64 1.77
CA GLY A 21 -7.26 -12.99 0.97
C GLY A 21 -6.55 -14.25 1.44
N PHE A 22 -5.48 -14.60 0.73
CA PHE A 22 -4.58 -15.71 1.05
C PHE A 22 -3.38 -15.19 1.83
N VAL A 23 -3.05 -15.87 2.92
CA VAL A 23 -1.87 -15.59 3.72
C VAL A 23 -0.82 -16.66 3.43
N HIS A 24 0.35 -16.23 2.95
CA HIS A 24 1.50 -17.11 2.71
C HIS A 24 2.58 -16.83 3.75
N ASN A 25 2.94 -17.83 4.54
CA ASN A 25 4.08 -17.73 5.44
C ASN A 25 5.38 -17.89 4.63
N ILE A 26 6.29 -16.92 4.76
CA ILE A 26 7.60 -16.95 4.11
C ILE A 26 8.59 -17.79 4.93
N ASP A 27 8.40 -17.85 6.25
CA ASP A 27 9.24 -18.61 7.16
C ASP A 27 8.46 -19.68 7.95
N PRO A 28 9.12 -20.78 8.38
CA PRO A 28 8.48 -21.84 9.15
C PRO A 28 7.89 -21.38 10.50
N ALA A 29 8.40 -20.27 11.06
CA ALA A 29 7.89 -19.71 12.31
C ALA A 29 6.68 -18.78 12.10
N GLY A 30 6.30 -18.48 10.83
CA GLY A 30 5.16 -17.64 10.49
C GLY A 30 5.30 -16.19 10.96
N SER A 31 6.54 -15.73 11.10
CA SER A 31 6.90 -14.36 11.50
C SER A 31 6.89 -13.38 10.33
N LEU A 32 7.14 -13.87 9.11
CA LEU A 32 7.10 -13.13 7.86
C LEU A 32 5.97 -13.68 6.99
N ARG A 33 5.07 -12.80 6.54
CA ARG A 33 3.86 -13.18 5.81
C ARG A 33 3.68 -12.31 4.58
N ILE A 34 3.22 -12.92 3.49
CA ILE A 34 2.71 -12.22 2.31
C ILE A 34 1.19 -12.34 2.36
N LEU A 35 0.50 -11.20 2.21
CA LEU A 35 -0.94 -11.16 2.06
C LEU A 35 -1.26 -10.93 0.59
N LEU A 36 -2.06 -11.83 0.01
CA LEU A 36 -2.55 -11.73 -1.36
C LEU A 36 -4.07 -11.63 -1.32
N TYR A 37 -4.64 -10.47 -1.65
CA TYR A 37 -6.08 -10.30 -1.74
C TYR A 37 -6.55 -10.26 -3.21
N PRO A 38 -7.78 -10.72 -3.52
CA PRO A 38 -8.35 -10.60 -4.86
C PRO A 38 -8.42 -9.13 -5.29
N LEU A 39 -8.26 -8.86 -6.59
CA LEU A 39 -8.37 -7.48 -7.13
C LEU A 39 -9.68 -6.79 -6.72
N SER A 40 -10.78 -7.53 -6.67
CA SER A 40 -12.10 -7.02 -6.27
C SER A 40 -12.14 -6.49 -4.83
N PHE A 41 -11.23 -6.91 -3.95
CA PHE A 41 -11.14 -6.43 -2.57
C PHE A 41 -10.87 -4.92 -2.51
N VAL A 42 -10.03 -4.42 -3.40
CA VAL A 42 -9.74 -2.99 -3.57
C VAL A 42 -10.49 -2.39 -4.77
N SER A 43 -11.50 -3.07 -5.31
CA SER A 43 -12.26 -2.61 -6.49
C SER A 43 -11.40 -2.45 -7.75
N LEU A 44 -10.38 -3.28 -7.92
CA LEU A 44 -9.63 -3.40 -9.17
C LEU A 44 -10.19 -4.52 -10.05
N THR A 45 -9.98 -4.38 -11.35
CA THR A 45 -10.27 -5.38 -12.38
C THR A 45 -9.03 -5.68 -13.21
N LEU A 46 -9.10 -6.71 -14.06
CA LEU A 46 -7.99 -7.02 -14.97
C LEU A 46 -7.71 -5.89 -15.98
N GLN A 47 -8.70 -5.05 -16.32
CA GLN A 47 -8.50 -3.91 -17.24
C GLN A 47 -7.64 -2.79 -16.63
N ASP A 48 -7.59 -2.77 -15.29
CA ASP A 48 -6.81 -1.82 -14.51
C ASP A 48 -5.35 -2.25 -14.38
N THR A 49 -4.97 -3.38 -14.98
CA THR A 49 -3.62 -3.93 -14.96
C THR A 49 -2.90 -3.73 -16.28
N GLU A 50 -1.58 -3.84 -16.24
CA GLU A 50 -0.70 -3.93 -17.40
C GLU A 50 0.26 -5.10 -17.23
N GLU A 51 0.69 -5.67 -18.36
CA GLU A 51 1.62 -6.79 -18.37
C GLU A 51 3.07 -6.27 -18.22
N VAL A 52 3.74 -6.73 -17.17
CA VAL A 52 5.15 -6.42 -16.89
C VAL A 52 5.98 -7.68 -16.82
N THR A 53 7.29 -7.54 -17.01
CA THR A 53 8.24 -8.62 -16.75
C THR A 53 8.36 -8.83 -15.24
N SER A 54 8.30 -10.07 -14.77
CA SER A 54 8.52 -10.37 -13.35
C SER A 54 9.93 -9.97 -12.90
N THR A 55 10.02 -9.43 -11.69
CA THR A 55 11.27 -9.05 -11.04
C THR A 55 12.07 -10.26 -10.54
N PHE A 56 11.42 -11.39 -10.31
CA PHE A 56 12.05 -12.62 -9.81
C PHE A 56 12.43 -13.60 -10.93
N ASP A 57 11.72 -13.55 -12.05
CA ASP A 57 11.99 -14.36 -13.23
C ASP A 57 11.66 -13.57 -14.50
N HIS A 58 12.70 -13.13 -15.21
CA HIS A 58 12.54 -12.29 -16.39
C HIS A 58 11.97 -13.02 -17.61
N THR A 59 11.77 -14.34 -17.55
CA THR A 59 11.07 -15.11 -18.59
C THR A 59 9.56 -15.06 -18.42
N LEU A 60 9.08 -14.68 -17.22
CA LEU A 60 7.65 -14.62 -16.89
C LEU A 60 7.10 -13.22 -17.10
N ARG A 61 5.86 -13.19 -17.60
CA ARG A 61 5.02 -11.99 -17.65
C ARG A 61 3.97 -12.05 -16.56
N THR A 62 3.78 -10.95 -15.86
CA THR A 62 2.83 -10.82 -14.76
C THR A 62 1.98 -9.57 -14.96
N LEU A 63 0.71 -9.64 -14.59
CA LEU A 63 -0.15 -8.46 -14.56
C LEU A 63 0.09 -7.70 -13.26
N THR A 64 0.41 -6.42 -13.39
CA THR A 64 0.50 -5.48 -12.25
C THR A 64 -0.57 -4.40 -12.42
N PRO A 65 -1.23 -3.96 -11.34
CA PRO A 65 -2.08 -2.77 -11.41
C PRO A 65 -1.33 -1.56 -11.97
N LYS A 66 -1.98 -0.81 -12.87
CA LYS A 66 -1.46 0.48 -13.34
C LYS A 66 -1.31 1.41 -12.14
N PRO A 67 -0.20 2.16 -12.01
CA PRO A 67 0.10 2.96 -10.83
C PRO A 67 -1.04 3.85 -10.34
N ARG A 68 -1.68 4.58 -11.26
CA ARG A 68 -2.83 5.45 -10.92
C ARG A 68 -4.00 4.64 -10.34
N MET A 69 -4.31 3.50 -10.96
CA MET A 69 -5.50 2.71 -10.61
C MET A 69 -5.27 2.06 -9.26
N TYR A 70 -4.05 1.60 -9.01
CA TYR A 70 -3.65 1.10 -7.71
C TYR A 70 -3.83 2.17 -6.62
N MET A 71 -3.23 3.35 -6.79
CA MET A 71 -3.34 4.44 -5.80
C MET A 71 -4.80 4.82 -5.52
N LEU A 72 -5.61 4.99 -6.58
CA LEU A 72 -7.03 5.29 -6.48
C LEU A 72 -7.82 4.21 -5.75
N SER A 73 -7.52 2.95 -6.04
CA SER A 73 -8.19 1.80 -5.44
C SER A 73 -7.98 1.77 -3.92
N LEU A 74 -6.74 2.03 -3.46
CA LEU A 74 -6.40 2.08 -2.04
C LEU A 74 -7.05 3.27 -1.35
N ILE A 75 -6.98 4.48 -1.95
CA ILE A 75 -7.62 5.69 -1.41
C ILE A 75 -9.13 5.49 -1.28
N ARG A 76 -9.79 4.96 -2.31
CA ARG A 76 -11.24 4.69 -2.29
C ARG A 76 -11.59 3.66 -1.23
N HIS A 77 -10.81 2.59 -1.11
CA HIS A 77 -11.02 1.56 -0.10
C HIS A 77 -10.96 2.16 1.30
N LEU A 78 -9.95 2.97 1.60
CA LEU A 78 -9.83 3.67 2.88
C LEU A 78 -11.03 4.61 3.10
N LEU A 79 -11.35 5.49 2.16
CA LEU A 79 -12.47 6.44 2.31
C LEU A 79 -13.82 5.75 2.51
N SER A 80 -14.02 4.56 1.94
CA SER A 80 -15.28 3.81 2.06
C SER A 80 -15.51 3.16 3.43
N ARG A 81 -14.54 3.25 4.35
CA ARG A 81 -14.56 2.56 5.65
C ARG A 81 -14.32 3.51 6.83
N PRO A 82 -14.96 3.27 7.99
CA PRO A 82 -14.69 4.00 9.23
C PRO A 82 -13.21 3.95 9.63
N SER A 83 -12.67 5.00 10.26
CA SER A 83 -11.25 5.09 10.63
C SER A 83 -10.79 4.03 11.64
N ASP A 84 -11.70 3.49 12.45
CA ASP A 84 -11.47 2.42 13.42
C ASP A 84 -11.63 1.01 12.83
N ASP A 85 -12.02 0.89 11.55
CA ASP A 85 -12.15 -0.39 10.86
C ASP A 85 -10.77 -1.02 10.68
N SER A 86 -10.55 -2.16 11.37
CA SER A 86 -9.31 -2.92 11.28
C SER A 86 -8.94 -3.28 9.84
N SER A 87 -9.93 -3.44 8.94
CA SER A 87 -9.73 -3.76 7.52
C SER A 87 -8.93 -2.72 6.73
N ARG A 88 -8.69 -1.55 7.31
CA ARG A 88 -7.89 -0.48 6.73
C ARG A 88 -6.39 -0.65 6.92
N LEU A 89 -5.93 -1.41 7.93
CA LEU A 89 -4.52 -1.45 8.32
C LEU A 89 -3.61 -1.89 7.17
N ASN A 90 -3.90 -3.02 6.52
CA ASN A 90 -3.07 -3.51 5.43
C ASN A 90 -3.13 -2.60 4.20
N VAL A 91 -4.30 -2.04 3.87
CA VAL A 91 -4.47 -1.12 2.74
C VAL A 91 -3.76 0.21 3.00
N HIS A 92 -3.73 0.66 4.26
CA HIS A 92 -2.94 1.79 4.72
C HIS A 92 -1.45 1.49 4.49
N ASP A 93 -0.96 0.36 4.98
CA ASP A 93 0.46 -0.01 4.87
C ASP A 93 0.89 -0.21 3.41
N ASP A 94 0.01 -0.79 2.57
CA ASP A 94 0.21 -0.91 1.13
C ASP A 94 0.31 0.46 0.45
N LEU A 95 -0.53 1.43 0.84
CA LEU A 95 -0.50 2.78 0.28
C LEU A 95 0.76 3.54 0.72
N VAL A 96 1.14 3.43 2.00
CA VAL A 96 2.40 3.98 2.50
C VAL A 96 3.58 3.39 1.73
N SER A 97 3.63 2.07 1.59
CA SER A 97 4.70 1.36 0.87
C SER A 97 4.75 1.73 -0.61
N PHE A 98 3.59 1.92 -1.24
CA PHE A 98 3.52 2.37 -2.61
C PHE A 98 4.05 3.80 -2.79
N VAL A 99 3.69 4.71 -1.88
CA VAL A 99 4.19 6.09 -1.92
C VAL A 99 5.71 6.11 -1.70
N SER A 100 6.22 5.47 -0.64
CA SER A 100 7.65 5.45 -0.34
C SER A 100 8.47 4.79 -1.46
N SER A 101 8.10 3.57 -1.84
CA SER A 101 8.95 2.74 -2.70
C SER A 101 8.78 3.04 -4.19
N TYR A 102 7.55 3.33 -4.66
CA TYR A 102 7.27 3.51 -6.08
C TYR A 102 7.25 4.98 -6.50
N ILE A 103 6.55 5.83 -5.73
CA ILE A 103 6.38 7.25 -6.07
C ILE A 103 7.63 8.05 -5.70
N LEU A 104 8.05 7.95 -4.44
CA LEU A 104 9.20 8.68 -3.89
C LEU A 104 10.53 7.99 -4.19
N ARG A 105 10.49 6.69 -4.55
CA ARG A 105 11.66 5.86 -4.87
C ARG A 105 12.69 5.85 -3.74
N ASP A 106 12.20 5.75 -2.50
CA ASP A 106 13.05 5.64 -1.33
C ASP A 106 14.06 4.50 -1.50
N THR A 107 15.28 4.75 -1.07
CA THR A 107 16.33 3.73 -1.07
C THR A 107 15.88 2.60 -0.12
N PRO A 108 15.87 1.33 -0.57
CA PRO A 108 15.53 0.22 0.31
C PRO A 108 16.42 0.23 1.55
N LEU A 109 15.81 0.09 2.72
CA LEU A 109 16.53 0.01 4.00
C LEU A 109 17.64 -1.05 3.90
N ASN A 110 18.86 -0.66 4.24
CA ASN A 110 19.97 -1.61 4.33
C ASN A 110 19.76 -2.51 5.56
N THR A 111 19.04 -3.61 5.39
CA THR A 111 18.73 -4.56 6.46
C THR A 111 19.95 -5.38 6.94
N LYS A 112 21.14 -5.21 6.32
CA LYS A 112 22.35 -5.97 6.64
C LYS A 112 23.28 -5.30 7.63
N MET A 113 23.24 -3.97 7.73
CA MET A 113 24.01 -3.19 8.69
C MET A 113 23.00 -2.31 9.42
N GLY A 114 22.96 -2.31 10.75
CA GLY A 114 22.02 -1.50 11.54
C GLY A 114 22.24 0.02 11.46
N GLU A 115 22.80 0.50 10.36
CA GLU A 115 23.09 1.90 10.08
C GLU A 115 22.03 2.41 9.10
N THR A 116 21.07 3.15 9.65
CA THR A 116 20.24 4.10 8.89
C THR A 116 21.04 5.38 8.73
N ASP A 117 22.05 5.36 7.84
CA ASP A 117 22.69 6.59 7.38
C ASP A 117 21.79 7.17 6.29
N ASP A 118 20.69 7.78 6.73
CA ASP A 118 19.86 8.60 5.85
C ASP A 118 20.55 9.97 5.73
N ASP A 119 21.54 10.04 4.84
CA ASP A 119 22.35 11.24 4.56
C ASP A 119 21.59 12.29 3.72
N GLU A 120 20.30 12.06 3.43
CA GLU A 120 19.46 12.98 2.64
C GLU A 120 19.18 14.27 3.43
N SER A 121 19.46 15.41 2.81
CA SER A 121 19.09 16.70 3.39
C SER A 121 17.58 16.96 3.25
N GLU A 122 17.01 17.80 4.12
CA GLU A 122 15.58 18.18 4.01
C GLU A 122 15.26 18.83 2.65
N ASP A 123 16.20 19.59 2.08
CA ASP A 123 16.06 20.23 0.76
C ASP A 123 16.03 19.18 -0.36
N ASP A 124 16.91 18.18 -0.32
CA ASP A 124 16.94 17.08 -1.30
C ASP A 124 15.65 16.25 -1.23
N PHE A 125 15.20 15.94 -0.01
CA PHE A 125 13.91 15.26 0.23
C PHE A 125 12.75 16.06 -0.37
N GLN A 126 12.69 17.37 -0.12
CA GLN A 126 11.63 18.21 -0.63
C GLN A 126 11.66 18.31 -2.16
N GLU A 127 12.84 18.41 -2.78
CA GLU A 127 12.99 18.39 -4.23
C GLU A 127 12.46 17.08 -4.83
N ARG A 128 12.79 15.95 -4.20
CA ARG A 128 12.30 14.63 -4.59
C ARG A 128 10.79 14.50 -4.48
N VAL A 129 10.18 15.02 -3.41
CA VAL A 129 8.72 15.10 -3.26
C VAL A 129 8.10 15.94 -4.39
N GLU A 130 8.65 17.11 -4.71
CA GLU A 130 8.12 17.96 -5.80
C GLU A 130 8.26 17.30 -7.18
N GLU A 131 9.36 16.60 -7.44
CA GLU A 131 9.52 15.80 -8.65
C GLU A 131 8.49 14.67 -8.71
N ALA A 132 8.33 13.93 -7.62
CA ALA A 132 7.38 12.83 -7.53
C ALA A 132 5.93 13.29 -7.75
N VAL A 133 5.53 14.43 -7.15
CA VAL A 133 4.21 15.03 -7.36
C VAL A 133 4.03 15.47 -8.82
N ARG A 134 5.04 16.09 -9.44
CA ARG A 134 4.99 16.46 -10.87
C ARG A 134 4.81 15.23 -11.75
N ASN A 135 5.61 14.18 -11.52
CA ASN A 135 5.55 12.93 -12.28
C ASN A 135 4.18 12.25 -12.11
N MET A 136 3.68 12.15 -10.89
CA MET A 136 2.35 11.59 -10.59
C MET A 136 1.22 12.37 -11.31
N LYS A 137 1.30 13.70 -11.36
CA LYS A 137 0.31 14.55 -12.06
C LYS A 137 0.29 14.33 -13.58
N THR A 138 1.33 13.75 -14.17
CA THR A 138 1.34 13.38 -15.61
C THR A 138 0.54 12.11 -15.92
N TRP A 139 0.13 11.34 -14.90
CA TRP A 139 -0.73 10.19 -15.12
C TRP A 139 -2.08 10.62 -15.68
N ASP A 140 -2.73 9.73 -16.44
CA ASP A 140 -4.06 9.98 -16.99
C ASP A 140 -5.13 9.84 -15.88
N TRP A 141 -5.38 10.92 -15.15
CA TRP A 141 -6.35 10.96 -14.05
C TRP A 141 -7.82 11.02 -14.50
N SER A 142 -8.10 11.29 -15.78
CA SER A 142 -9.46 11.56 -16.30
C SER A 142 -10.23 12.67 -15.55
N SER A 143 -11.27 13.23 -16.17
CA SER A 143 -12.02 14.36 -15.57
C SER A 143 -12.89 13.98 -14.36
N THR A 144 -13.10 12.69 -14.09
CA THR A 144 -13.99 12.23 -13.00
C THR A 144 -13.26 12.07 -11.66
N GLU A 145 -11.93 12.25 -11.63
CA GLU A 145 -11.10 11.86 -10.50
C GLU A 145 -10.27 13.03 -9.91
N GLU A 146 -10.56 14.29 -10.28
CA GLU A 146 -9.84 15.47 -9.78
C GLU A 146 -9.79 15.55 -8.24
N LYS A 147 -10.87 15.19 -7.56
CA LYS A 147 -10.90 15.14 -6.08
C LYS A 147 -9.89 14.15 -5.51
N TYR A 148 -9.68 13.02 -6.20
CA TYR A 148 -8.73 12.00 -5.76
C TYR A 148 -7.31 12.40 -6.08
N LEU A 149 -7.08 13.17 -7.15
CA LEU A 149 -5.77 13.75 -7.43
C LEU A 149 -5.33 14.70 -6.31
N ALA A 150 -6.24 15.55 -5.81
CA ALA A 150 -5.92 16.43 -4.68
C ALA A 150 -5.57 15.63 -3.40
N ILE A 151 -6.32 14.57 -3.11
CA ILE A 151 -6.03 13.66 -1.99
C ILE A 151 -4.70 12.94 -2.20
N ALA A 152 -4.44 12.42 -3.41
CA ALA A 152 -3.20 11.74 -3.77
C ALA A 152 -1.98 12.65 -3.60
N GLU A 153 -2.07 13.89 -4.07
CA GLU A 153 -1.02 14.89 -3.85
C GLU A 153 -0.79 15.16 -2.37
N HIS A 154 -1.85 15.32 -1.58
CA HIS A 154 -1.72 15.54 -0.14
C HIS A 154 -1.02 14.36 0.56
N ILE A 155 -1.34 13.13 0.15
CA ILE A 155 -0.73 11.91 0.67
C ILE A 155 0.75 11.80 0.29
N VAL A 156 1.11 12.09 -0.96
CA VAL A 156 2.52 12.05 -1.40
C VAL A 156 3.37 13.07 -0.65
N ARG A 157 2.79 14.25 -0.36
CA ARG A 157 3.46 15.30 0.40
C ARG A 157 3.54 15.00 1.90
N ASP A 158 2.55 14.30 2.44
CA ASP A 158 2.53 13.88 3.85
C ASP A 158 1.77 12.56 4.03
N CYS A 159 2.50 11.45 4.11
CA CYS A 159 1.92 10.12 4.29
C CYS A 159 1.17 9.95 5.61
N ARG A 160 1.44 10.78 6.64
CA ARG A 160 0.74 10.70 7.94
C ARG A 160 -0.75 11.02 7.81
N THR A 161 -1.13 11.67 6.71
CA THR A 161 -2.52 12.01 6.39
C THR A 161 -3.37 10.78 6.08
N ILE A 162 -2.75 9.67 5.67
CA ILE A 162 -3.45 8.42 5.33
C ILE A 162 -4.26 7.90 6.53
N THR A 163 -3.72 7.99 7.75
CA THR A 163 -4.38 7.59 9.00
C THR A 163 -5.74 8.25 9.18
N ASN A 164 -5.88 9.51 8.72
CA ASN A 164 -7.08 10.32 8.90
C ASN A 164 -8.00 10.33 7.67
N LEU A 165 -7.70 9.55 6.62
CA LEU A 165 -8.53 9.47 5.43
C LEU A 165 -9.90 8.90 5.75
N THR A 166 -10.91 9.77 5.76
CA THR A 166 -12.31 9.44 5.96
C THR A 166 -13.13 10.16 4.90
N SER A 167 -14.23 9.57 4.44
CA SER A 167 -15.15 10.30 3.56
C SER A 167 -15.67 11.53 4.31
N SER A 168 -15.39 12.72 3.79
CA SER A 168 -16.09 13.93 4.25
C SER A 168 -17.54 13.83 3.81
N GLU A 169 -18.47 13.99 4.77
CA GLU A 169 -19.92 14.11 4.50
C GLU A 169 -20.23 15.30 3.58
#